data_AF-A0A9C9X5V0-F1
#
_entry.id   AF-A0A9C9X5V0-F1
#
_cell.length_a   1.000
_cell.length_b   1.000
_cell.length_c   1.000
_cell.angle_alpha   90.00
_cell.angle_beta   90.00
_cell.angle_gamma   90.00
#
_symmetry.space_group_name_H-M   'P 1'
#
loop_
_entity.id
_entity.type
_entity.pdbx_description
1 polymer ?
#
loop_
_entity_poly.entity_id
_entity_poly.type
_entity_poly.pdbx_seq_one_letter_code
_entity_poly.pdbx_strand_id
1 'polypeptide(L)' 'MNYQGKRYDDLLNQIQLADYLLLSARLRFALSHNVYLFVGGGNLLDSKYEQWRGFSAPGVNGFLGLRVIF' A
#
# COMPACT_ATOMS: atom_id res chain seq x y z
N MET A 1 8.12 1.82 3.19
CA MET A 1 8.34 0.39 2.93
C MET A 1 7.67 -0.40 4.04
N ASN A 2 6.97 -1.48 3.73
CA ASN A 2 6.25 -2.31 4.68
C ASN A 2 6.57 -3.78 4.39
N TYR A 3 7.12 -4.49 5.36
CA TYR A 3 7.40 -5.91 5.26
C TYR A 3 6.46 -6.68 6.19
N GLN A 4 5.91 -7.78 5.69
CA GLN A 4 5.08 -8.70 6.47
C GLN A 4 5.68 -10.10 6.35
N GLY A 5 6.11 -10.63 7.48
CA GLY A 5 6.68 -11.97 7.58
C GLY A 5 5.62 -13.05 7.67
N LYS A 6 6.00 -14.20 8.23
CA LYS A 6 5.12 -15.37 8.35
C LYS A 6 3.87 -15.04 9.16
N ARG A 7 2.71 -15.19 8.52
CA ARG A 7 1.39 -15.04 9.13
C ARG A 7 0.59 -16.31 8.87
N TYR A 8 -0.36 -16.58 9.75
CA TYR A 8 -1.31 -17.68 9.60
C TYR A 8 -2.72 -17.12 9.52
N ASP A 9 -3.56 -17.75 8.71
CA ASP A 9 -4.96 -17.36 8.52
C ASP A 9 -5.91 -18.02 9.54
N ASP A 10 -5.42 -18.98 10.32
CA ASP A 10 -6.18 -19.73 11.32
C ASP A 10 -5.47 -19.76 12.70
N LEU A 11 -6.27 -19.97 13.75
CA LEU A 11 -5.78 -20.02 15.14
C LEU A 11 -4.90 -21.26 15.44
N LEU A 12 -5.02 -22.31 14.63
CA LEU A 12 -4.25 -23.54 14.79
C LEU A 12 -2.94 -23.52 14.00
N ASN A 13 -2.64 -22.41 13.31
CA ASN A 13 -1.45 -22.18 12.47
C ASN A 13 -1.25 -23.23 11.36
N GLN A 14 -2.32 -23.71 10.74
CA GLN A 14 -2.23 -24.72 9.66
C GLN A 14 -2.10 -24.08 8.27
N ILE A 15 -2.62 -22.88 8.10
CA ILE A 15 -2.69 -22.16 6.84
C ILE A 15 -1.73 -20.99 6.91
N GLN A 16 -0.52 -21.21 6.41
CA GLN A 16 0.49 -20.15 6.32
C GLN A 16 0.23 -19.26 5.10
N LEU A 17 0.21 -17.95 5.31
CA LEU A 17 0.21 -16.94 4.26
C LEU A 17 1.65 -16.62 3.83
N ALA A 18 1.82 -16.30 2.54
CA ALA A 18 3.11 -15.89 1.99
C ALA A 18 3.59 -14.56 2.60
N ASP A 19 4.90 -14.44 2.78
CA ASP A 19 5.55 -13.18 3.15
C ASP A 19 5.55 -12.22 1.96
N TYR A 20 5.55 -10.92 2.26
CA TYR A 20 5.53 -9.89 1.23
C TYR A 20 6.17 -8.58 1.68
N LEU A 21 6.69 -7.85 0.69
CA LEU A 21 7.30 -6.54 0.86
C LEU A 21 6.58 -5.52 -0.03
N LEU A 22 5.98 -4.50 0.58
CA LEU A 22 5.33 -3.41 -0.13
C LEU A 22 6.20 -2.16 -0.12
N LEU A 23 6.43 -1.64 -1.31
CA LEU A 23 6.98 -0.30 -1.51
C LEU A 23 5.85 0.66 -1.88
N SER A 24 5.82 1.81 -1.22
CA SER A 24 4.88 2.89 -1.51
C SER A 24 5.65 4.20 -1.56
N ALA A 25 5.27 5.09 -2.47
CA ALA A 25 5.85 6.41 -2.61
C ALA A 25 4.76 7.48 -2.69
N ARG A 26 5.06 8.66 -2.16
CA ARG A 26 4.20 9.84 -2.26
C ARG A 26 5.07 11.07 -2.52
N LEU A 27 4.67 11.86 -3.50
CA LEU A 27 5.23 13.16 -3.82
C LEU A 27 4.20 14.24 -3.50
N ARG A 28 4.67 15.35 -2.94
CA ARG A 28 3.88 16.55 -2.69
C ARG A 28 4.57 17.73 -3.34
N PHE A 29 3.81 18.52 -4.08
CA PHE A 29 4.28 19.72 -4.75
C PHE A 29 3.48 20.92 -4.25
N ALA A 30 4.17 21.92 -3.70
CA ALA A 30 3.54 23.17 -3.29
C ALA A 30 3.33 24.04 -4.53
N LEU A 31 2.07 24.26 -4.90
CA LEU A 31 1.71 25.19 -5.98
C LEU A 31 1.70 26.64 -5.46
N SER A 32 1.30 26.82 -4.21
CA SER A 32 1.35 28.08 -3.47
C SER A 32 1.40 27.80 -1.95
N HIS A 33 1.41 28.84 -1.12
CA HIS A 33 1.42 28.70 0.36
C HIS A 33 0.23 27.87 0.88
N ASN A 34 -0.91 27.91 0.17
CA ASN A 34 -2.18 27.32 0.60
C ASN A 34 -2.62 26.15 -0.27
N VAL A 35 -1.92 25.86 -1.37
CA VAL A 35 -2.34 24.85 -2.36
C VAL A 35 -1.21 23.85 -2.61
N TYR A 36 -1.56 22.57 -2.47
CA TYR A 36 -0.63 21.46 -2.65
C TYR A 36 -1.20 20.41 -3.58
N LEU A 37 -0.45 20.07 -4.63
CA LEU A 37 -0.70 18.86 -5.42
C LEU A 37 -0.01 17.70 -4.72
N PHE A 38 -0.66 16.54 -4.67
CA PHE A 38 -0.03 15.32 -4.19
C PHE A 38 -0.36 14.16 -5.11
N VAL A 39 0.65 13.34 -5.38
CA VAL A 39 0.54 12.10 -6.14
C VAL A 39 1.23 11.01 -5.34
N GLY A 40 0.72 9.80 -5.39
CA GLY A 40 1.41 8.68 -4.79
C GLY A 40 0.87 7.36 -5.26
N GLY A 41 1.54 6.30 -4.85
CA GLY A 41 1.15 4.95 -5.17
C GLY A 41 1.64 3.95 -4.14
N GLY A 42 0.92 2.84 -4.06
CA GLY A 42 1.21 1.72 -3.19
C GLY A 42 1.51 0.45 -3.99
N ASN A 43 2.15 -0.51 -3.33
CA ASN A 43 2.54 -1.78 -3.90
C ASN A 43 3.34 -1.64 -5.22
N LEU A 44 4.31 -0.72 -5.25
CA LEU A 44 5.09 -0.38 -6.45
C LEU A 44 5.95 -1.54 -6.99
N LEU A 45 6.13 -2.61 -6.20
CA LEU A 45 6.81 -3.83 -6.61
C LEU A 45 5.85 -4.87 -7.23
N ASP A 46 4.57 -4.53 -7.40
CA ASP A 46 3.48 -5.43 -7.82
C ASP A 46 3.46 -6.78 -7.09
N SER A 47 3.76 -6.75 -5.79
CA SER A 47 3.78 -7.96 -4.98
C SER A 47 2.38 -8.57 -4.91
N LYS A 48 2.28 -9.87 -5.20
CA LYS A 48 1.04 -10.63 -5.03
C LYS A 48 1.00 -11.16 -3.61
N TYR A 49 -0.02 -10.77 -2.86
CA TYR A 49 -0.17 -11.17 -1.46
C TYR A 49 -1.64 -11.28 -1.08
N GLU A 50 -1.88 -11.98 0.02
CA GLU A 50 -3.20 -12.16 0.62
C GLU A 50 -3.14 -11.71 2.07
N GLN A 51 -4.16 -10.95 2.50
CA GLN A 51 -4.32 -10.63 3.92
C GLN A 51 -5.23 -11.63 4.64
N TRP A 52 -6.13 -12.25 3.86
CA TRP A 52 -7.01 -13.34 4.22
C TRP A 52 -6.98 -14.33 3.07
N ARG A 53 -6.99 -15.63 3.38
CA ARG A 53 -6.85 -16.66 2.35
C ARG A 53 -7.94 -16.51 1.29
N GLY A 54 -7.54 -16.54 0.02
CA GLY A 54 -8.45 -16.46 -1.12
C GLY A 54 -8.91 -15.04 -1.46
N PHE A 55 -8.47 -14.02 -0.73
CA PHE A 55 -8.70 -12.62 -1.03
C PHE A 55 -7.38 -11.96 -1.45
N SER A 56 -7.13 -11.95 -2.75
CA SER A 56 -5.97 -11.28 -3.32
C SER A 56 -6.02 -9.79 -3.05
N ALA A 57 -4.93 -9.25 -2.52
CA ALA A 57 -4.80 -7.81 -2.34
C ALA A 57 -4.65 -7.09 -3.70
N PRO A 58 -5.03 -5.81 -3.79
CA PRO A 58 -4.76 -5.00 -4.97
C PRO A 58 -3.27 -4.99 -5.32
N GLY A 59 -2.97 -5.06 -6.61
CA GLY A 59 -1.63 -4.86 -7.16
C GLY A 59 -1.15 -3.42 -7.02
N VAL A 60 -0.29 -2.99 -7.95
CA VAL A 60 0.12 -1.57 -8.04
C VAL A 60 -1.11 -0.67 -8.08
N ASN A 61 -1.13 0.36 -7.23
CA ASN A 61 -2.21 1.35 -7.18
C ASN A 61 -1.66 2.76 -7.04
N GLY A 62 -2.46 3.75 -7.42
CA GLY A 62 -2.08 5.16 -7.45
C GLY A 62 -3.21 6.09 -7.03
N PHE A 63 -2.84 7.28 -6.57
CA PHE A 63 -3.75 8.38 -6.29
C PHE A 63 -3.11 9.71 -6.70
N LEU A 64 -3.95 10.65 -7.13
CA LEU A 64 -3.62 12.03 -7.41
C LEU A 64 -4.67 12.90 -6.73
N GLY A 65 -4.26 14.02 -6.14
CA GLY A 65 -5.18 14.94 -5.50
C GLY A 65 -4.61 16.33 -5.27
N LEU A 66 -5.51 17.25 -4.96
CA LEU A 66 -5.22 18.64 -4.63
C LEU A 66 -5.71 18.90 -3.20
N ARG A 67 -4.90 19.58 -2.38
CA ARG A 67 -5.27 20.04 -1.05
C ARG A 67 -5.20 21.56 -1.01
N VAL A 68 -6.30 22.19 -0.59
CA VAL A 68 -6.40 23.63 -0.32
C VAL A 68 -6.54 23.83 1.18
N ILE A 69 -5.75 24.74 1.75
CA ILE A 69 -5.79 25.12 3.17
C ILE A 69 -6.36 26.53 3.25
N PHE A 70 -7.48 26.66 3.95
CA PHE A 70 -8.16 27.93 4.22
C PHE A 70 -7.66 28.52 5.53
#